data_AF-A0A961UNW8-F1
#
_entry.id   AF-A0A961UNW8-F1
#
_cell.length_a   1.000
_cell.length_b   1.000
_cell.length_c   1.000
_cell.angle_alpha   90.00
_cell.angle_beta   90.00
_cell.angle_gamma   90.00
#
_symmetry.space_group_name_H-M   'P 1'
#
loop_
_entity.id
_entity.type
_entity.pdbx_description
1 polymer ?
#
loop_
_entity_poly.entity_id
_entity_poly.type
_entity_poly.pdbx_seq_one_letter_code
_entity_poly.pdbx_strand_id
1 'polypeptide(L)' 'MKNGIATITGLIGTATLVIFITGLAYSISTGFAGFWGGLPFWIISLSVLSLAAYDCWDECLRRKSR' A
#
# COMPACT_ATOMS: atom_id res chain seq x y z
N MET A 1 4.67 8.60 24.61
CA MET A 1 4.40 7.16 24.39
C MET A 1 3.52 7.07 23.14
N LYS A 2 4.04 6.71 21.95
CA LYS A 2 3.16 6.34 20.83
C LYS A 2 2.54 5.00 21.24
N ASN A 3 1.25 5.01 21.56
CA ASN A 3 0.51 3.84 22.04
C ASN A 3 0.69 2.72 21.01
N GLY A 4 1.04 1.49 21.45
CA GLY A 4 1.21 0.35 20.52
C GLY A 4 -0.01 0.12 19.62
N ILE A 5 -1.18 0.58 20.06
CA ILE A 5 -2.43 0.63 19.30
C ILE A 5 -2.27 1.41 17.98
N ALA A 6 -1.63 2.58 17.98
CA ALA A 6 -1.46 3.39 16.77
C ALA A 6 -0.57 2.69 15.72
N THR A 7 0.47 1.99 16.18
CA THR A 7 1.34 1.17 15.32
C THR A 7 0.58 -0.01 14.73
N ILE A 8 -0.23 -0.70 15.53
CA ILE A 8 -1.05 -1.83 15.08
C ILE A 8 -2.12 -1.36 14.07
N THR A 9 -2.80 -0.24 14.36
CA THR A 9 -3.79 0.35 13.45
C THR A 9 -3.16 0.80 12.14
N GLY A 10 -1.96 1.41 12.18
CA GLY A 10 -1.20 1.75 10.98
C GLY A 10 -0.85 0.52 10.15
N LEU A 11 -0.36 -0.54 10.79
CA LEU A 11 -0.01 -1.79 10.11
C LEU A 11 -1.23 -2.46 9.44
N ILE A 12 -2.36 -2.55 10.16
CA ILE A 12 -3.60 -3.14 9.64
C ILE A 12 -4.16 -2.30 8.48
N GLY A 13 -4.10 -0.97 8.60
CA GLY A 13 -4.51 -0.04 7.55
C GLY A 13 -3.70 -0.23 6.28
N THR A 14 -2.37 -0.22 6.39
CA THR A 14 -1.47 -0.43 5.24
C THR A 14 -1.64 -1.84 4.65
N ALA A 15 -1.78 -2.88 5.46
CA ALA A 15 -2.00 -4.24 4.97
C ALA A 15 -3.32 -4.37 4.19
N THR A 16 -4.40 -3.76 4.68
CA THR A 16 -5.70 -3.75 3.98
C THR A 16 -5.61 -2.99 2.67
N LEU A 17 -4.92 -1.85 2.66
CA LEU A 17 -4.66 -1.05 1.46
C LEU A 17 -3.89 -1.87 0.40
N VAL A 18 -2.85 -2.60 0.83
CA VAL A 18 -2.02 -3.43 -0.05
C VAL A 18 -2.83 -4.53 -0.71
N ILE A 19 -3.61 -5.28 0.08
CA ILE A 19 -4.47 -6.35 -0.42
C ILE A 19 -5.52 -5.79 -1.39
N PHE A 20 -6.12 -4.66 -1.06
CA PHE A 20 -7.13 -4.01 -1.89
C PHE A 20 -6.58 -3.53 -3.24
N ILE A 21 -5.47 -2.77 -3.25
CA ILE A 21 -4.87 -2.26 -4.49
C ILE A 21 -4.38 -3.41 -5.38
N THR A 22 -3.76 -4.44 -4.79
CA THR A 22 -3.28 -5.59 -5.54
C THR A 22 -4.44 -6.37 -6.16
N GLY A 23 -5.53 -6.57 -5.41
CA GLY A 23 -6.75 -7.20 -5.91
C GLY A 23 -7.44 -6.38 -7.01
N LEU A 24 -7.49 -5.06 -6.87
CA LEU A 24 -7.96 -4.14 -7.91
C LEU A 24 -7.12 -4.23 -9.18
N ALA A 25 -5.78 -4.22 -9.05
CA ALA A 25 -4.86 -4.30 -10.18
C ALA A 25 -5.02 -5.61 -10.95
N TYR A 26 -5.15 -6.71 -10.22
CA TYR A 26 -5.39 -8.02 -10.81
C TYR A 26 -6.75 -8.09 -11.52
N SER A 27 -7.81 -7.59 -10.88
CA SER A 27 -9.16 -7.57 -11.45
C SER A 27 -9.25 -6.73 -12.73
N ILE A 28 -8.64 -5.54 -12.75
CA ILE A 28 -8.62 -4.68 -13.95
C ILE A 28 -7.80 -5.31 -15.08
N SER A 29 -6.64 -5.89 -14.75
CA SER A 29 -5.74 -6.48 -15.74
C SER A 29 -6.29 -7.77 -16.36
N THR A 30 -7.07 -8.55 -15.63
CA THR A 30 -7.70 -9.79 -16.13
C THR A 30 -9.10 -9.58 -16.68
N GLY A 31 -9.85 -8.59 -16.17
CA GLY A 31 -11.27 -8.38 -16.51
C GLY A 31 -11.54 -7.31 -17.58
N PHE A 32 -10.78 -6.21 -17.63
CA PHE A 32 -11.14 -5.05 -18.45
C PHE A 32 -10.16 -4.72 -19.58
N ALA A 33 -8.85 -4.78 -19.33
CA ALA A 33 -7.86 -4.12 -20.20
C ALA A 33 -6.83 -5.07 -20.83
N GLY A 34 -6.83 -6.34 -20.44
CA GLY A 34 -5.78 -7.30 -20.80
C GLY A 34 -4.40 -6.92 -20.24
N PHE A 35 -3.36 -7.70 -20.59
CA PHE A 35 -2.01 -7.51 -20.05
C PHE A 35 -1.43 -6.12 -20.34
N TRP A 36 -1.68 -5.59 -21.55
CA TRP A 36 -1.17 -4.29 -22.00
C TRP A 36 -1.91 -3.10 -21.40
N GLY A 37 -3.22 -3.20 -21.19
CA GLY A 37 -4.00 -2.13 -20.57
C GLY A 37 -3.90 -2.12 -19.04
N GLY A 38 -3.58 -3.25 -18.42
CA GLY A 38 -3.30 -3.33 -16.98
C GLY A 38 -1.92 -2.82 -16.57
N LEU A 39 -0.94 -2.84 -17.48
CA LEU A 39 0.45 -2.44 -17.24
C LEU A 39 0.62 -1.00 -16.69
N PRO A 40 0.00 0.05 -17.26
CA PRO A 40 0.06 1.40 -16.68
C PRO A 40 -0.57 1.48 -15.28
N PHE A 41 -1.65 0.73 -15.03
CA PHE A 41 -2.26 0.67 -13.71
C PHE A 41 -1.34 -0.01 -12.68
N TRP A 42 -0.64 -1.07 -13.09
CA TRP A 42 0.35 -1.75 -12.27
C TRP A 42 1.49 -0.82 -11.85
N ILE A 43 2.02 0.01 -12.76
CA ILE A 43 3.08 0.99 -12.44
C ILE A 43 2.62 1.99 -11.38
N ILE A 44 1.41 2.53 -11.51
CA ILE A 44 0.83 3.47 -10.55
C ILE A 44 0.60 2.76 -9.21
N SER A 45 0.01 1.57 -9.24
CA SER A 45 -0.29 0.80 -8.02
C SER A 45 0.97 0.45 -7.23
N LEU A 46 2.06 0.05 -7.90
CA LEU A 46 3.35 -0.21 -7.26
C LEU A 46 3.95 1.06 -6.66
N SER A 47 3.85 2.19 -7.37
CA SER A 47 4.32 3.48 -6.86
C SER A 47 3.59 3.87 -5.57
N VAL A 48 2.26 3.77 -5.55
CA VAL A 48 1.44 4.08 -4.36
C VAL A 48 1.73 3.09 -3.22
N LEU A 49 1.86 1.79 -3.52
CA LEU A 49 2.22 0.76 -2.54
C LEU A 49 3.58 1.05 -1.88
N SER A 50 4.57 1.45 -2.67
CA SER A 50 5.89 1.81 -2.15
C SER A 50 5.85 3.06 -1.25
N LEU A 51 5.04 4.08 -1.59
CA LEU A 51 4.81 5.22 -0.70
C LEU A 51 4.08 4.81 0.58
N ALA A 52 3.03 3.99 0.48
CA ALA A 52 2.26 3.56 1.65
C ALA A 52 3.10 2.68 2.61
N ALA A 53 3.99 1.85 2.05
CA ALA A 53 4.95 1.08 2.84
C ALA A 53 6.00 1.99 3.49
N TYR A 54 6.47 3.02 2.79
CA TYR A 54 7.40 4.01 3.33
C TYR A 54 6.77 4.84 4.46
N ASP A 55 5.52 5.27 4.29
CA ASP A 55 4.75 6.01 5.30
C ASP A 55 4.52 5.16 6.55
N CYS A 56 4.11 3.89 6.37
CA CYS A 56 3.98 2.94 7.46
C CYS A 56 5.32 2.74 8.19
N TRP A 57 6.44 2.64 7.46
CA TRP A 57 7.77 2.51 8.02
C TRP A 57 8.23 3.76 8.78
N ASP A 58 8.06 4.96 8.22
CA ASP A 58 8.45 6.23 8.86
C ASP A 58 7.61 6.46 10.13
N GLU A 59 6.31 6.18 10.08
CA GLU A 59 5.39 6.44 11.19
C GLU A 59 5.49 5.40 12.32
N CYS A 60 5.70 4.12 11.98
CA CYS A 60 5.77 2.99 12.92
C CYS A 60 7.18 2.66 13.42
N LEU A 61 8.19 2.69 12.55
CA LEU A 61 9.55 2.21 12.87
C LEU A 61 10.54 3.35 13.08
N ARG A 62 10.39 4.48 12.40
CA ARG A 62 11.31 5.60 12.59
C ARG A 62 10.94 6.39 13.83
N ARG A 63 11.55 6.02 14.96
CA ARG A 63 11.67 6.90 16.14
C ARG A 63 12.52 8.13 15.79
N LYS A 64 11.99 9.08 15.00
CA LYS A 64 12.66 10.37 14.86
C LYS A 64 12.28 11.22 16.06
N SER A 65 13.20 11.23 17.03
CA SER A 65 13.37 12.30 17.99
C SER A 65 13.41 13.64 17.22
N ARG A 66 12.28 14.35 17.22
CA ARG A 66 12.20 15.80 17.16
C ARG A 66 11.13 16.23 18.15
#